data_AF-A0A7K0R6Y2-F1
#
_entry.id   AF-A0A7K0R6Y2-F1
#
_cell.length_a   1.000
_cell.length_b   1.000
_cell.length_c   1.000
_cell.angle_alpha   90.00
_cell.angle_beta   90.00
_cell.angle_gamma   90.00
#
_symmetry.space_group_name_H-M   'P 1'
#
loop_
_entity.id
_entity.type
_entity.pdbx_description
1 polymer ?
#
loop_
_entity_poly.entity_id
_entity_poly.type
_entity_poly.pdbx_seq_one_letter_code
_entity_poly.pdbx_strand_id
1 'polypeptide(L)' 'MSNESIIVLVAACSAVFIVAAWVGLLAVPAWQAYARPWERIAAIFLSLYTVLACMLVGAAVGALFVWFFAN' A
#
# COMPACT_ATOMS: atom_id res chain seq x y z
N MET A 1 -14.79 -22.99 -5.30
CA MET A 1 -14.39 -21.57 -5.36
C MET A 1 -13.72 -21.35 -6.71
N SER A 2 -14.10 -20.34 -7.50
CA SER A 2 -13.45 -20.10 -8.80
C SER A 2 -12.12 -19.36 -8.62
N ASN A 3 -11.22 -19.47 -9.60
CA ASN A 3 -9.94 -18.76 -9.59
C ASN A 3 -10.15 -17.25 -9.47
N GLU A 4 -11.16 -16.71 -10.16
CA GLU A 4 -11.53 -15.30 -10.07
C GLU A 4 -11.95 -14.89 -8.65
N SER A 5 -12.76 -15.70 -7.97
CA SER A 5 -13.15 -15.44 -6.58
C SER A 5 -11.96 -15.42 -5.64
N ILE A 6 -10.97 -16.29 -5.86
CA ILE A 6 -9.73 -16.33 -5.05
C ILE A 6 -8.92 -15.06 -5.28
N ILE A 7 -8.73 -14.64 -6.55
CA ILE A 7 -7.99 -13.41 -6.88
C ILE A 7 -8.63 -12.19 -6.22
N VAL A 8 -9.96 -12.06 -6.32
CA VAL A 8 -10.68 -10.94 -5.72
C VAL A 8 -10.57 -10.95 -4.20
N LEU A 9 -10.67 -12.12 -3.55
CA LEU A 9 -10.49 -12.24 -2.11
C LEU A 9 -9.08 -11.80 -1.67
N VAL A 10 -8.05 -12.31 -2.34
CA VAL A 10 -6.65 -11.96 -2.05
C VAL A 10 -6.42 -10.46 -2.24
N ALA A 11 -6.94 -9.88 -3.32
CA ALA A 11 -6.84 -8.45 -3.59
C ALA A 11 -7.54 -7.62 -2.51
N ALA A 12 -8.74 -8.01 -2.09
CA ALA A 12 -9.48 -7.32 -1.03
C ALA A 12 -8.74 -7.37 0.31
N CYS A 13 -8.26 -8.54 0.73
CA CYS A 13 -7.47 -8.69 1.95
C CYS A 13 -6.19 -7.84 1.91
N SER A 14 -5.49 -7.87 0.77
CA SER A 14 -4.26 -7.09 0.57
C SER A 14 -4.54 -5.58 0.66
N ALA A 15 -5.62 -5.11 0.06
CA ALA A 15 -6.02 -3.70 0.13
C ALA A 15 -6.28 -3.25 1.58
N VAL A 16 -6.99 -4.06 2.37
CA VAL A 16 -7.23 -3.76 3.79
C VAL A 16 -5.92 -3.71 4.57
N PHE A 17 -5.00 -4.65 4.37
CA PHE A 17 -3.70 -4.64 5.05
C PHE A 17 -2.84 -3.45 4.65
N ILE A 18 -2.83 -3.06 3.37
CA ILE A 18 -2.10 -1.87 2.90
C ILE A 18 -2.61 -0.62 3.61
N VAL A 19 -3.94 -0.44 3.68
CA VAL A 19 -4.54 0.72 4.37
C VAL A 19 -4.24 0.68 5.86
N ALA A 20 -4.41 -0.47 6.51
CA ALA A 20 -4.12 -0.62 7.95
C ALA A 20 -2.66 -0.33 8.27
N ALA A 21 -1.73 -0.84 7.46
CA ALA A 21 -0.30 -0.59 7.61
C ALA A 21 0.04 0.88 7.39
N TRP A 22 -0.51 1.53 6.35
CA TRP A 22 -0.30 2.95 6.11
C TRP A 22 -0.83 3.80 7.28
N VAL A 23 -2.04 3.53 7.77
CA VAL A 23 -2.61 4.26 8.91
C VAL A 23 -1.73 4.09 10.15
N GLY A 24 -1.43 2.85 10.54
CA GLY A 24 -0.73 2.56 11.79
C GLY A 24 0.75 2.95 11.78
N LEU A 25 1.45 2.71 10.68
CA LEU A 25 2.90 2.89 10.60
C LEU A 25 3.31 4.28 10.10
N LEU A 26 2.45 4.98 9.36
CA LEU A 26 2.82 6.23 8.69
C LEU A 26 1.88 7.39 9.05
N ALA A 27 0.57 7.26 8.85
CA ALA A 27 -0.36 8.38 9.02
C ALA A 27 -0.48 8.84 10.49
N VAL A 28 -0.63 7.88 11.41
CA VAL A 28 -0.71 8.17 12.86
C VAL A 28 0.57 8.85 13.36
N PRO A 29 1.79 8.32 13.17
CA PRO A 29 3.00 9.00 13.63
C PRO A 29 3.23 10.34 12.91
N ALA A 30 2.90 10.46 11.61
CA ALA A 30 2.98 11.74 10.90
C ALA A 30 2.07 12.81 11.52
N TRP A 31 0.89 12.43 11.99
CA TRP A 31 -0.02 13.34 12.68
C TRP A 31 0.53 13.80 14.05
N GLN A 32 1.22 12.92 14.76
CA GLN A 32 1.79 13.22 16.08
C GLN A 32 3.09 14.04 16.01
N ALA A 33 3.81 14.01 14.89
CA ALA A 33 5.11 14.66 14.74
C ALA A 33 5.06 16.19 14.69
N TYR A 34 3.97 16.78 14.18
CA TYR A 34 3.86 18.22 13.92
C TYR A 34 2.86 18.91 14.84
N ALA A 35 3.10 20.19 15.14
CA ALA A 35 2.20 21.00 15.96
C ALA A 35 1.12 21.71 15.14
N ARG A 36 1.45 22.17 13.92
CA ARG A 36 0.51 22.92 13.08
C ARG A 36 -0.37 21.96 12.27
N PRO A 37 -1.70 22.19 12.20
CA PRO A 37 -2.61 21.29 11.50
C PRO A 37 -2.31 21.18 10.00
N TRP A 38 -1.84 22.26 9.37
CA TRP A 38 -1.47 22.25 7.95
C TRP A 38 -0.24 21.38 7.66
N GLU A 39 0.76 21.40 8.55
CA GLU A 39 1.95 20.54 8.44
C GLU A 39 1.58 19.06 8.58
N ARG A 40 0.63 18.74 9.49
CA ARG A 40 0.13 17.38 9.66
C ARG A 40 -0.55 16.84 8.40
N ILE A 41 -1.42 17.65 7.79
CA ILE A 41 -2.12 17.26 6.55
C ILE A 41 -1.11 17.03 5.42
N ALA A 42 -0.15 17.94 5.26
CA ALA A 42 0.90 17.81 4.25
C ALA A 42 1.75 16.54 4.49
N ALA A 43 2.12 16.24 5.74
CA ALA A 43 2.90 15.06 6.09
C ALA A 43 2.13 13.74 5.84
N ILE A 44 0.85 13.67 6.21
CA ILE A 44 -0.01 12.52 5.90
C ILE A 44 -0.12 12.34 4.39
N PHE A 45 -0.42 13.42 3.65
CA PHE A 45 -0.52 13.37 2.19
C PHE A 45 0.79 12.88 1.55
N LEU A 46 1.92 13.42 2.00
CA LEU A 46 3.23 13.01 1.51
C LEU A 46 3.44 11.52 1.78
N SER A 47 3.11 11.00 2.96
CA SER A 47 3.31 9.59 3.30
C SER A 47 2.67 8.58 2.33
N LEU A 48 1.62 8.99 1.58
CA LEU A 48 1.01 8.17 0.53
C LEU A 48 2.00 7.77 -0.57
N TYR A 49 3.07 8.55 -0.82
CA TYR A 49 4.12 8.17 -1.77
C TYR A 49 4.74 6.81 -1.39
N THR A 50 4.81 6.49 -0.09
CA THR A 50 5.39 5.23 0.40
C THR A 50 4.53 4.04 -0.01
N VAL A 51 3.20 4.20 0.08
CA VAL A 51 2.25 3.18 -0.39
C VAL A 51 2.41 2.96 -1.89
N LEU A 52 2.46 4.04 -2.67
CA LEU A 52 2.66 3.98 -4.11
C LEU A 52 3.98 3.29 -4.47
N ALA A 53 5.08 3.65 -3.80
CA ALA A 53 6.38 3.02 -4.02
C ALA A 53 6.33 1.51 -3.73
N CYS A 54 5.77 1.09 -2.60
CA CYS A 54 5.62 -0.33 -2.27
C CYS A 54 4.73 -1.07 -3.28
N MET A 55 3.63 -0.45 -3.73
CA MET A 55 2.75 -1.02 -4.77
C MET A 55 3.48 -1.22 -6.09
N LEU A 56 4.27 -0.23 -6.53
CA LEU A 56 5.07 -0.33 -7.75
C LEU A 56 6.12 -1.43 -7.67
N VAL A 57 6.84 -1.53 -6.54
CA VAL A 57 7.82 -2.59 -6.33
C VAL A 57 7.14 -3.97 -6.31
N GLY A 58 6.03 -4.11 -5.56
CA GLY A 58 5.27 -5.36 -5.52
C GLY A 58 4.74 -5.78 -6.89
N ALA A 59 4.20 -4.84 -7.67
CA ALA A 59 3.74 -5.07 -9.02
C ALA A 59 4.89 -5.47 -9.96
N ALA A 60 6.05 -4.81 -9.86
CA ALA A 60 7.23 -5.13 -10.66
C ALA A 60 7.75 -6.54 -10.36
N VAL A 61 7.84 -6.91 -9.07
CA VAL A 61 8.25 -8.26 -8.65
C VAL A 61 7.24 -9.31 -9.11
N GLY A 62 5.94 -9.04 -8.96
CA GLY A 62 4.89 -9.95 -9.43
C GLY A 62 4.91 -10.15 -10.94
N ALA A 63 5.05 -9.06 -11.70
CA ALA A 63 5.17 -9.11 -13.16
C ALA A 63 6.43 -9.88 -13.60
N LEU A 64 7.55 -9.65 -12.93
CA LEU A 64 8.80 -10.37 -13.18
C LEU A 64 8.64 -11.88 -12.93
N PHE A 65 7.97 -12.25 -11.84
CA PHE A 65 7.68 -13.65 -11.52
C PHE A 65 6.83 -14.30 -12.62
N VAL A 66 5.72 -13.65 -13.02
CA VAL A 66 4.88 -14.16 -14.11
C VAL A 66 5.68 -14.31 -15.41
N TRP A 67 6.51 -13.33 -15.76
CA TRP A 67 7.36 -13.37 -16.95
C TRP A 67 8.37 -14.53 -16.93
N PHE A 68 8.95 -14.84 -15.77
CA PHE A 68 9.91 -15.94 -15.60
C PHE A 68 9.31 -17.33 -15.82
N PHE A 69 8.02 -17.52 -15.51
CA PHE A 69 7.33 -18.81 -15.67
C PHE A 69 6.51 -18.90 -16.95
N ALA A 70 6.27 -17.77 -17.63
CA ALA A 70 5.55 -17.72 -18.90
C ALA A 70 6.45 -17.92 -20.12
N ASN A 71 7.77 -17.77 -19.97
CA ASN A 71 8.81 -18.09 -20.95
C ASN A 71 9.55 -19.38 -20.60
#